data_AF-A0A2V8LB12-F1
#
_entry.id   AF-A0A2V8LB12-F1
#
_cell.length_a   1.000
_cell.length_b   1.000
_cell.length_c   1.000
_cell.angle_alpha   90.00
_cell.angle_beta   90.00
_cell.angle_gamma   90.00
#
_symmetry.space_group_name_H-M   'P 1'
#
loop_
_entity.id
_entity.type
_entity.pdbx_description
1 polymer ?
#
loop_
_entity_poly.entity_id
_entity_poly.type
_entity_poly.pdbx_seq_one_letter_code
_entity_poly.pdbx_strand_id
1 'polypeptide(L)' 'MKKAGADIILSNHTNYDGSKMKLAALAKRKAGDPHPYVIGNDGVQRYLTVADECAKAGLAGLN' A
#
# COMPACT_ATOMS: atom_id res chain seq x y z
N MET A 1 3.49 -2.18 11.80
CA MET A 1 3.82 -0.89 11.13
C MET A 1 3.98 0.29 12.08
N LYS A 2 3.22 0.39 13.19
CA LYS A 2 3.33 1.51 14.15
C LYS A 2 4.76 1.86 14.60
N LYS A 3 5.62 0.87 14.83
CA LYS A 3 7.04 1.11 15.19
C LYS A 3 7.87 1.72 14.06
N ALA A 4 7.56 1.41 12.80
CA ALA A 4 8.26 1.92 11.63
C ALA A 4 7.73 3.29 11.17
N GLY A 5 6.59 3.75 11.68
CA GLY A 5 5.98 5.02 11.30
C GLY A 5 5.40 5.05 9.88
N ALA A 6 5.39 3.93 9.14
CA ALA A 6 4.95 3.88 7.76
C ALA A 6 3.43 4.05 7.63
N ASP A 7 3.01 4.98 6.78
CA ASP A 7 1.62 5.33 6.49
C ASP A 7 1.29 5.30 4.98
N ILE A 8 2.25 4.93 4.15
CA ILE A 8 2.18 4.82 2.69
C ILE A 8 2.73 3.45 2.25
N ILE A 9 2.16 2.90 1.17
CA ILE A 9 2.79 1.86 0.34
C ILE A 9 3.15 2.48 -1.01
N LEU A 10 4.40 2.31 -1.43
CA LEU A 10 4.87 2.62 -2.77
C LEU A 10 5.53 1.36 -3.32
N SER A 11 5.12 0.93 -4.51
CA SER A 11 5.59 -0.32 -5.12
C SER A 11 6.21 -0.05 -6.49
N ASN A 12 7.15 -0.90 -6.88
CA ASN A 12 7.64 -0.93 -8.26
C ASN A 12 6.54 -1.38 -9.25
N HIS A 13 5.49 -2.06 -8.77
CA HIS A 13 4.34 -2.45 -9.57
C HIS A 13 3.13 -1.60 -9.20
N THR A 14 2.76 -0.71 -10.12
CA THR A 14 1.69 0.30 -9.93
C THR A 14 0.31 -0.27 -9.61
N ASN A 15 0.08 -1.56 -9.89
CA ASN A 15 -1.15 -2.25 -9.51
C ASN A 15 -1.25 -2.47 -7.99
N TYR A 16 -0.13 -2.59 -7.28
CA TYR A 16 -0.12 -2.92 -5.86
C TYR A 16 -0.24 -1.70 -4.95
N ASP A 17 0.19 -0.53 -5.40
CA ASP A 17 0.06 0.72 -4.63
C ASP A 17 -1.09 1.62 -5.12
N GLY A 18 -1.71 1.28 -6.25
CA GLY A 18 -2.79 2.05 -6.87
C GLY A 18 -2.32 3.29 -7.62
N SER A 19 -1.03 3.39 -7.98
CA SER A 19 -0.45 4.56 -8.63
C SER A 19 -1.14 4.97 -9.93
N LYS A 20 -1.72 4.02 -10.68
CA LYS A 20 -2.52 4.31 -11.89
C LYS A 20 -3.66 5.30 -11.62
N MET A 21 -4.25 5.27 -10.43
CA MET A 21 -5.32 6.20 -10.02
C MET A 21 -4.78 7.33 -9.15
N LYS A 22 -3.91 7.00 -8.20
CA LYS A 22 -3.42 7.96 -7.19
C LYS A 22 -2.57 9.07 -7.77
N LEU A 23 -1.82 8.84 -8.86
CA LEU A 23 -1.04 9.90 -9.51
C LEU A 23 -1.95 10.96 -10.15
N ALA A 24 -3.04 10.56 -10.81
CA ALA A 24 -4.01 11.50 -11.37
C ALA A 24 -4.74 12.29 -10.26
N ALA A 25 -5.05 11.64 -9.14
CA ALA A 25 -5.62 12.30 -7.97
C ALA A 25 -4.63 13.30 -7.33
N LEU A 26 -3.36 12.91 -7.22
CA LEU A 26 -2.29 13.75 -6.68
C LEU A 26 -2.07 15.00 -7.53
N ALA A 27 -2.11 14.87 -8.86
CA ALA A 27 -1.97 16.00 -9.79
C ALA A 27 -3.11 17.03 -9.67
N LYS A 28 -4.30 16.61 -9.20
CA LYS A 28 -5.47 17.47 -9.00
C LYS A 28 -5.64 17.95 -7.54
N ARG A 29 -4.79 17.48 -6.64
CA ARG A 29 -4.88 17.75 -5.19
C ARG A 29 -4.65 19.24 -4.92
N LYS A 30 -5.49 19.85 -4.10
CA LYS A 30 -5.36 21.23 -3.63
C LYS A 30 -4.71 21.29 -2.25
N ALA A 31 -4.34 22.49 -1.81
CA ALA A 31 -3.89 22.71 -0.45
C ALA A 31 -5.00 22.33 0.54
N GLY A 32 -4.65 21.58 1.59
CA GLY A 32 -5.58 21.05 2.59
C GLY A 32 -6.20 19.69 2.25
N ASP A 33 -6.18 19.26 0.99
CA ASP A 33 -6.71 17.95 0.61
C ASP A 33 -5.81 16.82 1.15
N PRO A 34 -6.39 15.68 1.58
CA PRO A 34 -5.64 14.50 1.98
C PRO A 34 -4.69 14.03 0.88
N HIS A 35 -3.50 13.55 1.27
CA HIS A 35 -2.56 12.99 0.31
C HIS A 35 -3.01 11.58 -0.13
N PRO A 36 -3.25 11.31 -1.44
CA PRO A 36 -3.85 10.05 -1.91
C PRO A 36 -3.08 8.77 -1.56
N TYR A 37 -1.78 8.89 -1.27
CA TYR A 37 -0.95 7.76 -0.88
C TYR A 37 -1.02 7.44 0.61
N VAL A 38 -1.44 8.38 1.46
CA VAL A 38 -1.51 8.17 2.91
C VAL A 38 -2.74 7.31 3.19
N ILE A 39 -2.49 6.06 3.57
CA ILE A 39 -3.51 5.06 3.95
C ILE A 39 -3.49 4.77 5.45
N GLY A 40 -2.57 5.41 6.18
CA GLY A 40 -2.39 5.24 7.61
C GLY A 40 -1.69 3.91 7.95
N ASN A 41 -1.20 3.84 9.19
CA ASN A 41 -0.45 2.69 9.70
C ASN A 41 -1.23 1.37 9.60
N ASP A 42 -2.54 1.41 9.87
CA ASP A 42 -3.40 0.22 9.80
C ASP A 42 -3.63 -0.23 8.35
N GLY A 43 -3.64 0.71 7.40
CA GLY A 43 -3.65 0.40 5.97
C GLY A 43 -2.38 -0.32 5.52
N VAL A 44 -1.21 0.19 5.92
CA VAL A 44 0.09 -0.43 5.63
C VAL A 44 0.19 -1.83 6.28
N GLN A 45 -0.29 -1.98 7.52
CA GLN A 45 -0.30 -3.28 8.20
C GLN A 45 -1.16 -4.31 7.46
N ARG A 46 -2.35 -3.91 6.99
CA ARG A 46 -3.22 -4.81 6.21
C ARG A 46 -2.58 -5.22 4.89
N TYR A 47 -1.95 -4.28 4.17
CA TYR A 47 -1.25 -4.58 2.92
C TYR A 47 -0.17 -5.67 3.13
N LEU A 48 0.67 -5.51 4.15
CA LEU A 48 1.73 -6.48 4.43
C LEU A 48 1.21 -7.81 4.99
N THR A 49 0.05 -7.80 5.64
CA THR A 49 -0.62 -9.04 6.06
C THR A 49 -1.01 -9.87 4.84
N VAL A 50 -1.62 -9.25 3.82
CA VAL A 50 -1.94 -9.93 2.56
C VAL A 50 -0.68 -10.47 1.87
N ALA A 51 0.39 -9.67 1.82
CA ALA A 51 1.65 -10.12 1.20
C ALA A 51 2.24 -11.35 1.92
N ASP A 52 2.23 -11.37 3.25
CA ASP A 52 2.67 -12.51 4.07
C ASP A 52 1.78 -13.76 3.85
N GLU A 53 0.46 -13.59 3.82
CA GLU A 53 -0.48 -14.68 3.57
C GLU A 53 -0.31 -15.30 2.19
N CYS A 54 -0.15 -14.48 1.14
CA CYS A 54 0.14 -14.97 -0.20
C CYS A 54 1.49 -15.73 -0.26
N ALA A 55 2.52 -15.26 0.43
CA ALA A 55 3.81 -15.95 0.49
C ALA A 55 3.69 -17.32 1.18
N LYS A 56 2.95 -17.41 2.30
CA LYS A 56 2.68 -18.67 3.01
C LYS A 56 1.88 -19.64 2.16
N ALA A 57 0.84 -19.17 1.47
CA ALA A 57 0.05 -19.99 0.56
C ALA A 57 0.91 -20.52 -0.61
N GLY A 58 1.76 -19.66 -1.18
CA GLY A 58 2.73 -20.04 -2.20
C GLY A 58 3.67 -21.14 -1.72
N LEU A 59 4.22 -21.00 -0.52
CA LEU A 59 5.08 -22.03 0.09
C LEU A 59 4.32 -23.35 0.32
N ALA A 60 3.09 -23.29 0.82
CA ALA A 60 2.27 -24.48 1.07
C ALA A 60 1.94 -25.25 -0.22
N GLY A 61 1.79 -24.56 -1.35
CA GLY A 61 1.55 -25.16 -2.66
C GLY A 61 2.78 -25.77 -3.35
N LEU A 62 3.97 -25.69 -2.75
CA LEU A 62 5.19 -26.33 -3.25
C LEU A 62 5.39 -27.77 -2.75
N ASN A 63 4.55 -28.23 -1.80
CA ASN A 63 4.52 -29.59 -1.28
C ASN A 63 3.43 -30.43 -1.97
#